data_AF-A0A3P3R9V7-F1
#
_entry.id   AF-A0A3P3R9V7-F1
#
_cell.length_a   1.000
_cell.length_b   1.000
_cell.length_c   1.000
_cell.angle_alpha   90.00
_cell.angle_beta   90.00
_cell.angle_gamma   90.00
#
_symmetry.space_group_name_H-M   'P 1'
#
loop_
_entity.id
_entity.type
_entity.pdbx_description
1 polymer ?
#
loop_
_entity_poly.entity_id
_entity_poly.type
_entity_poly.pdbx_seq_one_letter_code
_entity_poly.pdbx_strand_id
1 'polypeptide(L)'
;MTTLTPEQVRKIDNTGERLGKRFAENDVSTSQLRKVFGEIKRAENEFKFEDDTEQAKQTLFLIKPHLAYAAARKEEMQDVKDEISRFMDLVVGDCSDEDMEIFFRIMEATVAYHSYYTEVGVEN
;
A
#
# COMPACT_ATOMS: atom_id res chain seq x y z
N MET A 1 -9.68 1.56 19.53
CA MET A 1 -9.45 2.48 18.40
C MET A 1 -8.70 3.68 18.92
N THR A 2 -7.40 3.75 18.65
CA THR A 2 -6.60 4.95 18.88
C THR A 2 -7.11 6.05 17.95
N THR A 3 -7.33 7.25 18.45
CA THR A 3 -7.75 8.39 17.64
C THR A 3 -6.54 8.92 16.89
N LEU A 4 -6.59 8.92 15.55
CA LEU A 4 -5.54 9.52 14.73
C LEU A 4 -5.46 11.02 15.00
N THR A 5 -4.24 11.52 15.11
CA THR A 5 -3.97 12.96 15.15
C THR A 5 -4.29 13.60 13.78
N PRO A 6 -4.63 14.90 13.74
CA PRO A 6 -4.83 15.60 12.47
C PRO A 6 -3.62 15.55 11.54
N GLU A 7 -2.41 15.45 12.09
CA GLU A 7 -1.18 15.30 11.31
C GLU A 7 -1.10 13.93 10.63
N GLN A 8 -1.40 12.85 11.35
CA GLN A 8 -1.45 11.51 10.79
C GLN A 8 -2.52 11.39 9.69
N VAL A 9 -3.70 11.97 9.91
CA VAL A 9 -4.77 12.00 8.89
C VAL A 9 -4.29 12.69 7.61
N ARG A 10 -3.66 13.87 7.72
CA ARG A 10 -3.09 14.57 6.56
C ARG A 10 -1.97 13.78 5.89
N LYS A 11 -1.12 13.10 6.67
CA LYS A 11 -0.06 12.25 6.14
C LYS A 11 -0.62 11.09 5.34
N ILE A 12 -1.67 10.43 5.85
CA ILE A 12 -2.37 9.34 5.16
C ILE A 12 -2.94 9.83 3.82
N ASP A 13 -3.69 10.93 3.87
CA ASP A 13 -4.37 11.51 2.71
C ASP A 13 -3.36 11.91 1.61
N ASN A 14 -2.41 12.79 1.94
CA ASN A 14 -1.41 13.28 0.99
C ASN A 14 -0.54 12.16 0.40
N THR A 15 -0.17 11.17 1.22
CA THR A 15 0.66 10.05 0.76
C THR A 15 -0.15 9.11 -0.14
N GLY A 16 -1.38 8.80 0.26
CA GLY A 16 -2.29 7.98 -0.51
C GLY A 16 -2.61 8.60 -1.87
N GLU A 17 -2.93 9.90 -1.91
CA GLU A 17 -3.21 10.63 -3.16
C GLU A 17 -2.00 10.62 -4.09
N ARG A 18 -0.81 10.96 -3.57
CA ARG A 18 0.44 10.95 -4.35
C ARG A 18 0.71 9.59 -4.99
N LEU A 19 0.58 8.51 -4.23
CA LEU A 19 0.82 7.15 -4.72
C LEU A 19 -0.26 6.72 -5.71
N GLY A 20 -1.53 6.92 -5.35
CA GLY A 20 -2.67 6.52 -6.17
C GLY A 20 -2.66 7.19 -7.53
N LYS A 21 -2.39 8.50 -7.55
CA LYS A 21 -2.22 9.28 -8.79
C LYS A 21 -1.06 8.76 -9.62
N ARG A 22 0.14 8.62 -9.03
CA ARG A 22 1.33 8.15 -9.74
C ARG A 22 1.12 6.77 -10.35
N PHE A 23 0.49 5.85 -9.63
CA PHE A 23 0.21 4.51 -10.14
C PHE A 23 -0.81 4.53 -11.28
N ALA A 24 -1.79 5.45 -11.23
CA ALA A 24 -2.74 5.63 -12.33
C ALA A 24 -2.06 6.23 -13.57
N GLU A 25 -1.20 7.23 -13.40
CA GLU A 25 -0.41 7.87 -14.48
C GLU A 25 0.57 6.91 -15.17
N ASN A 26 1.00 5.85 -14.47
CA ASN A 26 1.85 4.79 -15.00
C ASN A 26 1.06 3.60 -15.58
N ASP A 27 -0.24 3.74 -15.82
CA ASP A 27 -1.10 2.71 -16.40
C ASP A 27 -1.19 1.40 -15.58
N VAL A 28 -0.97 1.47 -14.26
CA VAL A 28 -1.18 0.29 -13.39
C VAL A 28 -2.67 -0.04 -13.39
N SER A 29 -3.03 -1.22 -13.91
CA SER A 29 -4.45 -1.61 -13.93
C SER A 29 -4.98 -1.88 -12.52
N THR A 30 -6.29 -1.64 -12.33
CA THR A 30 -7.00 -2.00 -11.09
C THR A 30 -6.79 -3.46 -10.69
N SER A 31 -6.65 -4.37 -11.66
CA SER A 31 -6.44 -5.80 -11.40
C SER A 31 -5.07 -6.10 -10.81
N GLN A 32 -4.02 -5.47 -11.33
CA GLN A 32 -2.65 -5.58 -10.81
C GLN A 32 -2.57 -4.99 -9.42
N LEU A 33 -3.16 -3.80 -9.26
CA LEU A 33 -3.14 -3.08 -8.02
C LEU A 33 -3.88 -3.85 -6.92
N ARG A 34 -5.12 -4.29 -7.19
CA ARG A 34 -5.92 -5.11 -6.26
C ARG A 34 -5.20 -6.37 -5.80
N LYS A 35 -4.41 -7.02 -6.66
CA LYS A 35 -3.64 -8.20 -6.28
C LYS A 35 -2.64 -7.88 -5.17
N VAL A 36 -1.87 -6.81 -5.32
CA VAL A 36 -0.90 -6.35 -4.31
C VAL A 36 -1.61 -5.98 -3.00
N PHE A 37 -2.69 -5.20 -3.10
CA PHE A 37 -3.44 -4.79 -1.91
C PHE A 37 -4.13 -5.96 -1.21
N GLY A 38 -4.52 -7.02 -1.93
CA GLY A 38 -5.03 -8.24 -1.32
C GLY A 38 -4.03 -8.91 -0.38
N GLU A 39 -2.74 -8.91 -0.76
CA GLU A 39 -1.66 -9.43 0.09
C GLU A 39 -1.45 -8.53 1.33
N ILE A 40 -1.56 -7.21 1.17
CA ILE A 40 -1.46 -6.25 2.28
C ILE A 40 -2.65 -6.40 3.25
N LYS A 41 -3.88 -6.57 2.74
CA LYS A 41 -5.07 -6.82 3.57
C LYS A 41 -4.96 -8.12 4.36
N ARG A 42 -4.27 -9.13 3.82
CA ARG A 42 -3.98 -10.36 4.57
C ARG A 42 -3.10 -10.05 5.80
N ALA A 43 -2.00 -9.32 5.62
CA ALA A 43 -1.15 -8.91 6.74
C ALA A 43 -1.90 -8.02 7.74
N GLU A 44 -2.79 -7.15 7.25
CA GLU A 44 -3.63 -6.34 8.14
C GLU A 44 -4.59 -7.21 8.97
N ASN A 45 -5.12 -8.29 8.40
CA ASN A 45 -5.97 -9.19 9.15
C ASN A 45 -5.20 -9.95 10.24
N GLU A 46 -3.99 -10.43 9.91
CA GLU A 46 -3.06 -11.06 10.86
C GLU A 46 -2.76 -10.08 12.02
N PHE A 47 -2.52 -8.81 11.71
CA PHE A 47 -2.28 -7.76 12.70
C PHE A 47 -3.52 -7.43 13.56
N LYS A 48 -4.69 -7.17 12.95
CA LYS A 48 -5.86 -6.63 13.66
C LYS A 48 -6.75 -7.68 14.33
N PHE A 49 -6.86 -8.86 13.73
CA PHE A 49 -7.85 -9.87 14.15
C PHE A 49 -7.20 -11.09 14.79
N GLU A 50 -6.00 -11.45 14.34
CA GLU A 50 -5.25 -12.59 14.90
C GLU A 50 -4.30 -12.15 16.02
N ASP A 51 -4.10 -10.83 16.19
CA ASP A 51 -3.17 -10.23 17.18
C ASP A 51 -1.73 -10.77 17.01
N ASP A 52 -1.35 -11.07 15.76
CA ASP A 52 -0.05 -11.64 15.38
C ASP A 52 0.76 -10.65 14.54
N THR A 53 1.30 -9.65 15.24
CA THR A 53 2.14 -8.59 14.65
C THR A 53 3.38 -9.14 13.94
N GLU A 54 3.99 -10.20 14.46
CA GLU A 54 5.20 -10.77 13.86
C GLU A 54 4.87 -11.52 12.56
N GLN A 55 3.77 -12.28 12.53
CA GLN A 55 3.28 -12.91 11.30
C GLN A 55 2.90 -11.84 10.26
N ALA A 56 2.22 -10.77 10.66
CA ALA A 56 1.89 -9.66 9.76
C ALA A 56 3.15 -9.03 9.15
N LYS A 57 4.19 -8.77 9.95
CA LYS A 57 5.49 -8.24 9.47
C LYS A 57 6.17 -9.21 8.49
N GLN A 58 6.16 -10.51 8.77
CA GLN A 58 6.69 -11.51 7.85
C GLN A 58 5.94 -11.53 6.52
N THR A 59 4.60 -11.52 6.57
CA THR A 59 3.75 -11.46 5.38
C THR A 59 4.07 -10.20 4.57
N LEU A 60 4.17 -9.04 5.19
CA LEU A 60 4.56 -7.77 4.55
C LEU A 60 5.93 -7.86 3.88
N PHE A 61 6.93 -8.42 4.56
CA PHE A 61 8.28 -8.55 4.01
C PHE A 61 8.32 -9.46 2.77
N LEU A 62 7.50 -10.51 2.75
CA LEU A 62 7.39 -11.45 1.63
C LEU A 62 6.63 -10.90 0.41
N ILE A 63 6.01 -9.72 0.50
CA ILE A 63 5.43 -9.05 -0.67
C ILE A 63 6.53 -8.58 -1.63
N LYS A 64 7.73 -8.26 -1.13
CA LYS A 64 8.85 -7.76 -1.95
C LYS A 64 9.22 -8.70 -3.12
N PRO A 65 9.47 -10.01 -2.93
CA PRO A 65 9.75 -10.90 -4.05
C PRO A 65 8.57 -11.03 -5.03
N HIS A 66 7.32 -10.96 -4.57
CA HIS A 66 6.16 -10.97 -5.46
C HIS A 66 6.09 -9.71 -6.34
N LEU A 67 6.37 -8.54 -5.76
CA LEU A 67 6.49 -7.28 -6.48
C LEU A 67 7.65 -7.27 -7.47
N ALA A 68 8.81 -7.81 -7.08
CA ALA A 68 9.96 -7.94 -7.97
C ALA A 68 9.63 -8.79 -9.20
N TYR A 69 8.92 -9.91 -9.01
CA TYR A 69 8.45 -10.73 -10.11
C TYR A 69 7.42 -10.00 -10.99
N ALA A 70 6.46 -9.28 -10.38
CA ALA A 70 5.48 -8.51 -11.12
C ALA A 70 6.13 -7.41 -11.98
N ALA A 71 7.06 -6.64 -11.41
CA ALA A 71 7.83 -5.60 -12.12
C ALA A 71 8.70 -6.17 -13.25
N ALA A 72 9.31 -7.34 -13.06
CA ALA A 72 10.07 -8.01 -14.13
C ALA A 72 9.18 -8.44 -15.31
N ARG A 73 7.87 -8.62 -15.10
CA ARG A 73 6.91 -9.04 -16.14
C ARG A 73 6.17 -7.86 -16.77
N LYS A 74 6.05 -6.75 -16.05
CA LYS A 74 5.18 -5.61 -16.33
C LYS A 74 5.86 -4.34 -15.86
N GLU A 75 6.36 -3.56 -16.80
CA GLU A 75 7.15 -2.36 -16.52
C GLU A 75 6.37 -1.33 -15.69
N GLU A 76 5.05 -1.22 -15.91
CA GLU A 76 4.15 -0.37 -15.13
C GLU A 76 4.17 -0.67 -13.62
N MET A 77 4.56 -1.90 -13.23
CA MET A 77 4.65 -2.32 -11.84
C MET A 77 5.97 -1.91 -11.17
N GLN A 78 6.93 -1.34 -11.89
CA GLN A 78 8.22 -0.93 -11.35
C GLN A 78 8.06 0.09 -10.22
N ASP A 79 7.24 1.12 -10.43
CA ASP A 79 6.99 2.16 -9.44
C ASP A 79 6.22 1.63 -8.22
N VAL A 80 5.28 0.71 -8.43
CA VAL A 80 4.57 0.01 -7.35
C VAL A 80 5.56 -0.79 -6.52
N LYS A 81 6.46 -1.54 -7.18
CA LYS A 81 7.49 -2.33 -6.52
C LYS A 81 8.43 -1.44 -5.71
N ASP A 82 8.89 -0.32 -6.26
CA ASP A 82 9.88 0.53 -5.59
C ASP A 82 9.27 1.30 -4.40
N GLU A 83 8.08 1.88 -4.55
CA GLU A 83 7.43 2.61 -3.45
C GLU A 83 7.00 1.67 -2.33
N ILE A 84 6.33 0.54 -2.64
CA ILE A 84 5.87 -0.39 -1.60
C ILE A 84 7.05 -1.06 -0.90
N SER A 85 8.10 -1.45 -1.62
CA SER A 85 9.30 -2.03 -0.97
C SER A 85 9.92 -1.05 0.03
N ARG A 86 9.98 0.25 -0.31
CA ARG A 86 10.45 1.30 0.60
C ARG A 86 9.58 1.41 1.84
N PHE A 87 8.25 1.33 1.72
CA PHE A 87 7.37 1.27 2.88
C PHE A 87 7.63 0.04 3.75
N MET A 88 7.79 -1.13 3.13
CA MET A 88 8.09 -2.36 3.89
C MET A 88 9.41 -2.26 4.65
N ASP A 89 10.44 -1.62 4.07
CA ASP A 89 11.71 -1.37 4.79
C ASP A 89 11.54 -0.47 6.02
N LEU A 90 10.58 0.47 5.98
CA LEU A 90 10.28 1.35 7.11
C LEU A 90 9.41 0.65 8.17
N VAL A 91 8.49 -0.21 7.76
CA VAL A 91 7.47 -0.83 8.62
C VAL A 91 7.90 -2.19 9.18
N VAL A 92 8.80 -2.93 8.54
CA VAL A 92 9.26 -4.23 9.06
C VAL A 92 10.43 -4.10 10.05
N GLY A 93 10.99 -2.89 10.21
CA GLY A 93 12.00 -2.58 11.23
C GLY A 93 11.38 -2.36 12.63
N ASP A 94 11.96 -1.41 13.38
CA ASP A 94 11.46 -0.97 14.71
C ASP A 94 10.27 -0.01 14.57
N CYS A 95 9.21 -0.40 13.87
CA CYS A 95 8.00 0.41 13.80
C CYS A 95 7.03 0.07 14.95
N SER A 96 6.28 1.05 15.40
CA SER A 96 5.19 0.83 16.37
C SER A 96 3.96 0.21 15.69
N ASP A 97 3.05 -0.36 16.49
CA ASP A 97 1.72 -0.80 16.02
C ASP A 97 0.95 0.35 15.35
N GLU A 98 1.15 1.58 15.82
CA GLU A 98 0.57 2.79 15.22
C GLU A 98 1.14 3.07 13.81
N ASP A 99 2.43 2.86 13.61
CA ASP A 99 3.05 2.99 12.28
C ASP A 99 2.51 1.95 11.29
N MET A 100 2.28 0.71 11.76
CA MET A 100 1.61 -0.32 10.97
C MET A 100 0.18 0.09 10.61
N GLU A 101 -0.61 0.59 11.56
CA GLU A 101 -1.96 1.09 11.29
C GLU A 101 -1.96 2.23 10.26
N ILE A 102 -1.02 3.17 10.37
CA ILE A 102 -0.86 4.27 9.42
C ILE A 102 -0.49 3.73 8.03
N PHE A 103 0.41 2.75 7.95
CA PHE A 103 0.76 2.10 6.70
C PHE A 103 -0.47 1.48 6.02
N PHE A 104 -1.26 0.68 6.72
CA PHE A 104 -2.47 0.08 6.15
C PHE A 104 -3.45 1.14 5.64
N ARG A 105 -3.63 2.25 6.37
CA ARG A 105 -4.49 3.35 5.95
C ARG A 105 -3.95 4.12 4.74
N ILE A 106 -2.64 4.32 4.63
CA ILE A 106 -2.00 4.87 3.42
C ILE A 106 -2.30 3.98 2.22
N MET A 107 -2.22 2.67 2.42
CA MET A 107 -2.49 1.69 1.38
C MET A 107 -3.96 1.72 0.94
N GLU A 108 -4.91 1.81 1.88
CA GLU A 108 -6.34 1.99 1.56
C GLU A 108 -6.61 3.29 0.80
N ALA A 109 -6.02 4.41 1.24
CA ALA A 109 -6.12 5.70 0.54
C ALA A 109 -5.53 5.63 -0.87
N THR A 110 -4.40 4.92 -1.04
CA THR A 110 -3.76 4.72 -2.35
C THR A 110 -4.68 4.04 -3.34
N VAL A 111 -5.41 2.98 -2.92
CA VAL A 111 -6.40 2.31 -3.78
C VAL A 111 -7.54 3.26 -4.14
N ALA A 112 -8.06 4.00 -3.16
CA ALA A 112 -9.19 4.91 -3.39
C ALA A 112 -8.83 6.00 -4.41
N TYR A 113 -7.68 6.66 -4.24
CA TYR A 113 -7.20 7.67 -5.18
C TYR A 113 -6.82 7.10 -6.53
N HIS A 114 -6.21 5.91 -6.58
CA HIS A 114 -5.94 5.23 -7.86
C HIS A 114 -7.23 5.02 -8.67
N SER A 115 -8.28 4.49 -8.03
CA SER A 115 -9.58 4.32 -8.66
C SER A 115 -10.14 5.66 -9.16
N TYR A 116 -10.09 6.71 -8.33
CA TYR A 116 -10.53 8.05 -8.71
C TYR A 116 -9.81 8.56 -9.97
N TYR A 117 -8.48 8.51 -10.02
CA TYR A 117 -7.73 9.01 -11.18
C TYR A 117 -7.85 8.11 -12.42
N THR A 118 -8.06 6.81 -12.23
CA THR A 118 -8.33 5.88 -13.33
C THR A 118 -9.71 6.11 -13.94
N GLU A 119 -10.73 6.44 -13.13
CA GLU A 119 -12.11 6.65 -13.60
C GLU A 119 -12.32 8.07 -14.15
N VAL A 120 -11.78 9.09 -13.49
CA VAL A 120 -11.91 10.50 -13.90
C VAL A 120 -10.99 10.84 -15.08
N GLY A 121 -9.86 10.15 -15.24
CA GLY A 121 -8.95 10.32 -16.38
C GLY A 121 -9.51 9.83 -17.72
N VAL A 122 -10.63 9.11 -17.73
CA VAL A 122 -11.24 8.50 -18.93
C VAL A 122 -12.19 9.47 -19.68
N GLU A 123 -12.38 10.70 -19.18
CA GLU A 123 -13.22 11.71 -19.84
C GLU A 123 -12.50 12.64 -20.86
N ASN A 124 -11.32 12.27 -21.38
CA ASN A 124 -10.65 13.05 -22.46
C ASN A 124 -10.46 12.27 -23.77
#